data_AF-A0B5W8-F1
#
_entry.id   AF-A0B5W8-F1
#
_cell.length_a   1.000
_cell.length_b   1.000
_cell.length_c   1.000
_cell.angle_alpha   90.00
_cell.angle_beta   90.00
_cell.angle_gamma   90.00
#
_symmetry.space_group_name_H-M   'P 1'
#
loop_
_entity.id
_entity.type
_entity.pdbx_description
1 polymer ?
#
loop_
_entity_poly.entity_id
_entity_poly.type
_entity_poly.pdbx_seq_one_letter_code
_entity_poly.pdbx_strand_id
1 'polypeptide(L)'
;METMGDLIRGLREISRAEPAAEDVERILGWRPEFIRFFTPSEDESIMVMVFERGVVLEVRYFLNDNLRALGDDLEIRLMLKIDITSRVGYSVFYSKYIHGQGYIRVSLRDVENKMVQKILEDYYLPRLKSIYKPVIMEFRGFSDRDFFGVEAGREHGYIYYSPVRPKSGENEVRILDVIARLYHLESILKNRDVPHQLAELELQMSLLPSVMWM
;
A
#
# COMPACT_ATOMS: atom_id res chain seq x y z
N MET A 1 -6.24 -4.99 -21.41
CA MET A 1 -6.39 -5.17 -19.95
C MET A 1 -7.07 -3.93 -19.41
N GLU A 2 -8.28 -4.05 -18.85
CA GLU A 2 -9.11 -2.90 -18.47
C GLU A 2 -9.41 -2.84 -16.98
N THR A 3 -9.60 -4.00 -16.32
CA THR A 3 -10.02 -4.08 -14.91
C THR A 3 -8.98 -4.76 -14.02
N MET A 4 -9.12 -4.59 -12.70
CA MET A 4 -8.27 -5.28 -11.72
C MET A 4 -8.36 -6.82 -11.86
N GLY A 5 -9.53 -7.34 -12.26
CA GLY A 5 -9.71 -8.76 -12.56
C GLY A 5 -8.94 -9.22 -13.81
N ASP A 6 -8.84 -8.39 -14.85
CA ASP A 6 -7.97 -8.69 -16.01
C ASP A 6 -6.50 -8.75 -15.59
N LEU A 7 -6.07 -7.82 -14.73
CA LEU A 7 -4.71 -7.78 -14.19
C LEU A 7 -4.37 -9.05 -13.42
N ILE A 8 -5.27 -9.50 -12.54
CA ILE A 8 -5.13 -10.77 -11.82
C ILE A 8 -5.00 -11.96 -12.78
N ARG A 9 -5.81 -12.01 -13.86
CA ARG A 9 -5.71 -13.08 -14.85
C ARG A 9 -4.37 -13.07 -15.57
N GLY A 10 -3.90 -11.92 -16.03
CA GLY A 10 -2.59 -11.80 -16.69
C GLY A 10 -1.44 -12.21 -15.75
N LEU A 11 -1.49 -11.80 -14.48
CA LEU A 11 -0.47 -12.16 -13.50
C LEU A 11 -0.41 -13.67 -13.20
N ARG A 12 -1.49 -14.42 -13.39
CA ARG A 12 -1.46 -15.89 -13.28
C ARG A 12 -0.69 -16.56 -14.39
N GLU A 13 -0.62 -15.93 -15.55
CA GLU A 13 0.14 -16.42 -16.70
C GLU A 13 1.64 -16.12 -16.56
N ILE A 14 1.97 -15.10 -15.76
CA ILE A 14 3.35 -14.76 -15.44
C ILE A 14 3.93 -15.82 -14.50
N SER A 15 5.00 -16.46 -14.96
CA SER A 15 5.75 -17.47 -14.21
C SER A 15 6.13 -16.94 -12.82
N ARG A 16 5.96 -17.78 -11.78
CA ARG A 16 6.39 -17.48 -10.40
C ARG A 16 7.91 -17.46 -10.23
N ALA A 17 8.67 -17.66 -11.31
CA ALA A 17 10.12 -17.56 -11.34
C ALA A 17 10.49 -16.36 -12.22
N GLU A 18 10.81 -15.23 -11.58
CA GLU A 18 11.46 -14.03 -12.12
C GLU A 18 11.23 -13.78 -13.63
N PRO A 19 10.08 -13.21 -14.02
CA PRO A 19 9.78 -12.96 -15.43
C PRO A 19 10.70 -11.86 -16.01
N ALA A 20 11.01 -11.96 -17.30
CA ALA A 20 11.65 -10.88 -18.03
C ALA A 20 10.67 -9.69 -18.23
N ALA A 21 11.19 -8.47 -18.35
CA ALA A 21 10.37 -7.27 -18.56
C ALA A 21 9.53 -7.35 -19.84
N GLU A 22 10.08 -7.97 -20.89
CA GLU A 22 9.40 -8.19 -22.18
C GLU A 22 8.21 -9.14 -22.04
N ASP A 23 8.30 -10.16 -21.18
CA ASP A 23 7.19 -11.08 -20.92
C ASP A 23 6.06 -10.38 -20.17
N VAL A 24 6.41 -9.54 -19.18
CA VAL A 24 5.44 -8.72 -18.45
C VAL A 24 4.76 -7.74 -19.41
N GLU A 25 5.51 -7.05 -20.27
CA GLU A 25 4.97 -6.13 -21.27
C GLU A 25 4.02 -6.84 -22.24
N ARG A 26 4.37 -8.04 -22.71
CA ARG A 26 3.52 -8.83 -23.60
C ARG A 26 2.18 -9.23 -22.96
N ILE A 27 2.19 -9.56 -21.67
CA ILE A 27 1.00 -10.07 -20.97
C ILE A 27 0.13 -8.92 -20.41
N LEU A 28 0.76 -7.94 -19.76
CA LEU A 28 0.06 -6.83 -19.10
C LEU A 28 -0.15 -5.62 -20.03
N GLY A 29 0.64 -5.50 -21.09
CA GLY A 29 0.67 -4.33 -21.96
C GLY A 29 1.46 -3.15 -21.38
N TRP A 30 2.12 -3.33 -20.22
CA TRP A 30 2.97 -2.31 -19.58
C TRP A 30 4.36 -2.87 -19.34
N ARG A 31 5.37 -2.10 -19.73
CA ARG A 31 6.76 -2.47 -19.50
C ARG A 31 7.20 -2.00 -18.11
N PRO A 32 7.66 -2.91 -17.22
CA PRO A 32 8.24 -2.50 -15.95
C PRO A 32 9.64 -1.92 -16.16
N GLU A 33 9.99 -0.88 -15.41
CA GLU A 33 11.35 -0.36 -15.29
C GLU A 33 12.21 -1.27 -14.41
N PHE A 34 11.58 -1.91 -13.42
CA PHE A 34 12.23 -2.77 -12.46
C PHE A 34 11.29 -3.86 -11.97
N ILE A 35 11.82 -5.07 -11.79
CA ILE A 35 11.12 -6.23 -11.22
C ILE A 35 11.98 -6.75 -10.08
N ARG A 36 11.37 -6.95 -8.91
CA ARG A 36 11.99 -7.61 -7.77
C ARG A 36 11.14 -8.78 -7.34
N PHE A 37 11.79 -9.92 -7.14
CA PHE A 37 11.16 -11.12 -6.62
C PHE A 37 11.83 -11.51 -5.31
N PHE A 38 11.04 -11.92 -4.31
CA PHE A 38 11.57 -12.45 -3.05
C PHE A 38 10.52 -13.30 -2.34
N THR A 39 10.98 -14.18 -1.45
CA THR A 39 10.16 -15.17 -0.73
C THR A 39 10.26 -14.87 0.76
N PRO A 40 9.31 -14.11 1.35
CA PRO A 40 9.38 -13.73 2.76
C PRO A 40 9.14 -14.91 3.71
N SER A 41 8.46 -15.96 3.28
CA SER A 41 8.18 -17.17 4.06
C SER A 41 8.02 -18.38 3.15
N GLU A 42 8.01 -19.60 3.71
CA GLU A 42 7.87 -20.84 2.94
C GLU A 42 6.53 -20.94 2.19
N ASP A 43 5.51 -20.21 2.64
CA ASP A 43 4.15 -20.26 2.10
C ASP A 43 3.82 -19.07 1.16
N GLU A 44 4.77 -18.17 0.92
CA GLU A 44 4.50 -16.91 0.22
C GLU A 44 5.67 -16.46 -0.65
N SER A 45 5.36 -16.01 -1.87
CA SER A 45 6.32 -15.29 -2.72
C SER A 45 5.74 -13.93 -3.11
N ILE A 46 6.58 -12.90 -3.11
CA ILE A 46 6.20 -11.53 -3.48
C ILE A 46 6.99 -11.11 -4.73
N MET A 47 6.27 -10.57 -5.69
CA MET A 47 6.81 -9.88 -6.86
C MET A 47 6.40 -8.41 -6.81
N VAL A 48 7.37 -7.51 -6.90
CA VAL A 48 7.15 -6.07 -6.96
C VAL A 48 7.66 -5.57 -8.30
N MET A 49 6.77 -4.92 -9.06
CA MET A 49 7.10 -4.31 -10.35
C MET A 49 6.91 -2.80 -10.24
N VAL A 50 7.91 -2.06 -10.69
CA VAL A 50 7.87 -0.60 -10.79
C VAL A 50 7.73 -0.23 -12.25
N PHE A 51 6.74 0.60 -12.54
CA PHE A 51 6.45 1.14 -13.86
C PHE A 51 6.75 2.64 -13.89
N GLU A 52 6.68 3.20 -15.08
CA GLU A 52 6.87 4.63 -15.29
C GLU A 52 6.02 5.48 -14.35
N ARG A 53 6.54 6.67 -14.04
CA ARG A 53 5.87 7.67 -13.18
C ARG A 53 5.58 7.16 -11.76
N GLY A 54 6.29 6.13 -11.31
CA GLY A 54 6.26 5.67 -9.92
C GLY A 54 5.05 4.80 -9.59
N VAL A 55 4.31 4.30 -10.58
CA VAL A 55 3.28 3.28 -10.35
C VAL A 55 3.96 1.98 -9.96
N VAL A 56 3.49 1.34 -8.90
CA VAL A 56 4.04 0.08 -8.38
C VAL A 56 2.94 -0.95 -8.28
N LEU A 57 3.22 -2.16 -8.73
CA LEU A 57 2.35 -3.32 -8.57
C LEU A 57 3.06 -4.34 -7.69
N GLU A 58 2.50 -4.55 -6.50
CA GLU A 58 2.89 -5.65 -5.62
C GLU A 58 1.95 -6.81 -5.86
N VAL A 59 2.52 -7.99 -6.05
CA VAL A 59 1.81 -9.25 -6.27
C VAL A 59 2.30 -10.25 -5.24
N ARG A 60 1.39 -10.69 -4.39
CA ARG A 60 1.62 -11.72 -3.40
C ARG A 60 1.04 -13.03 -3.90
N TYR A 61 1.87 -14.05 -4.05
CA TYR A 61 1.47 -15.41 -4.39
C TYR A 61 1.45 -16.27 -3.14
N PHE A 62 0.29 -16.85 -2.83
CA PHE A 62 0.15 -17.84 -1.78
C PHE A 62 0.50 -19.23 -2.33
N LEU A 63 1.45 -19.91 -1.69
CA LEU A 63 1.93 -21.24 -2.09
C LEU A 63 1.08 -22.38 -1.52
N ASN A 64 -0.07 -22.05 -0.94
CA ASN A 64 -1.01 -23.01 -0.38
C ASN A 64 -1.87 -23.69 -1.46
N ASP A 65 -1.82 -25.03 -1.52
CA ASP A 65 -2.55 -25.82 -2.52
C ASP A 65 -4.08 -25.70 -2.44
N ASN A 66 -4.65 -25.50 -1.25
CA ASN A 66 -6.09 -25.32 -1.11
C ASN A 66 -6.55 -23.99 -1.71
N LEU A 67 -5.80 -22.92 -1.49
CA LEU A 67 -6.08 -21.61 -2.11
C LEU A 67 -5.93 -21.70 -3.63
N ARG A 68 -4.95 -22.46 -4.11
CA ARG A 68 -4.75 -22.73 -5.53
C ARG A 68 -5.91 -23.49 -6.16
N ALA A 69 -6.38 -24.56 -5.53
CA ALA A 69 -7.55 -25.30 -5.99
C ALA A 69 -8.82 -24.41 -6.04
N LEU A 70 -8.92 -23.44 -5.13
CA LEU A 70 -10.01 -22.47 -5.11
C LEU A 70 -9.80 -21.31 -6.08
N GLY A 71 -8.63 -21.16 -6.70
CA GLY A 71 -8.30 -19.99 -7.51
C GLY A 71 -8.32 -18.69 -6.70
N ASP A 72 -7.84 -18.70 -5.46
CA ASP A 72 -7.65 -17.54 -4.58
C ASP A 72 -6.19 -17.47 -4.08
N ASP A 73 -5.26 -17.84 -4.96
CA ASP A 73 -3.84 -18.08 -4.69
C ASP A 73 -2.95 -16.86 -4.88
N LEU A 74 -3.54 -15.68 -5.14
CA LEU A 74 -2.80 -14.45 -5.26
C LEU A 74 -3.60 -13.25 -4.75
N GLU A 75 -2.87 -12.21 -4.38
CA GLU A 75 -3.39 -10.91 -3.96
C GLU A 75 -2.53 -9.82 -4.61
N ILE A 76 -3.16 -8.74 -5.07
CA ILE A 76 -2.45 -7.62 -5.70
C ILE A 76 -2.71 -6.31 -4.98
N ARG A 77 -1.71 -5.43 -4.97
CA ARG A 77 -1.84 -4.04 -4.55
C ARG A 77 -1.26 -3.14 -5.63
N LEU A 78 -2.10 -2.22 -6.12
CA LEU A 78 -1.66 -1.14 -7.00
C LEU A 78 -1.35 0.10 -6.16
N MET A 79 -0.18 0.66 -6.39
CA MET A 79 0.40 1.70 -5.54
C MET A 79 1.04 2.79 -6.38
N LEU A 80 1.22 3.96 -5.76
CA LEU A 80 1.96 5.09 -6.30
C LEU A 80 3.02 5.48 -5.29
N LYS A 81 4.28 5.48 -5.72
CA LYS A 81 5.40 5.96 -4.91
C LYS A 81 5.24 7.46 -4.67
N ILE A 82 5.38 7.88 -3.42
CA ILE A 82 5.31 9.27 -3.00
C ILE A 82 6.53 9.67 -2.19
N ASP A 83 6.81 10.97 -2.15
CA ASP A 83 7.89 11.56 -1.36
C ASP A 83 7.45 11.80 0.10
N ILE A 84 7.06 10.72 0.78
CA ILE A 84 6.76 10.71 2.21
C ILE A 84 7.56 9.56 2.80
N THR A 85 8.50 9.87 3.70
CA THR A 85 9.28 8.86 4.43
C THR A 85 9.10 9.06 5.92
N SER A 86 9.37 8.01 6.69
CA SER A 86 9.19 8.02 8.13
C SER A 86 10.20 7.10 8.81
N ARG A 87 10.75 7.53 9.95
CA ARG A 87 11.62 6.67 10.78
C ARG A 87 10.85 5.49 11.37
N VAL A 88 9.56 5.72 11.64
CA VAL A 88 8.61 4.75 12.17
C VAL A 88 7.74 4.26 11.01
N GLY A 89 7.85 2.97 10.68
CA GLY A 89 6.96 2.39 9.66
C GLY A 89 5.50 2.51 10.10
N TYR A 90 4.64 3.04 9.24
CA TYR A 90 3.22 3.11 9.52
C TYR A 90 2.37 2.92 8.26
N SER A 91 1.11 2.53 8.47
CA SER A 91 0.06 2.57 7.45
C SER A 91 -1.15 3.32 7.97
N VAL A 92 -1.77 4.11 7.11
CA VAL A 92 -2.98 4.89 7.38
C VAL A 92 -3.99 4.61 6.28
N PHE A 93 -5.21 4.21 6.63
CA PHE A 93 -6.24 3.95 5.63
C PHE A 93 -7.64 4.25 6.16
N TYR A 94 -8.55 4.44 5.21
CA TYR A 94 -9.97 4.63 5.48
C TYR A 94 -10.61 3.32 5.93
N SER A 95 -11.32 3.35 7.06
CA SER A 95 -12.14 2.24 7.53
C SER A 95 -13.55 2.73 7.80
N LYS A 96 -14.56 1.93 7.44
CA LYS A 96 -15.96 2.28 7.70
C LYS A 96 -16.40 1.84 9.09
N TYR A 97 -17.11 2.71 9.79
CA TYR A 97 -17.90 2.34 10.97
C TYR A 97 -19.33 1.95 10.59
N ILE A 98 -20.04 1.27 11.49
CA ILE A 98 -21.43 0.75 11.31
C ILE A 98 -22.47 1.87 11.04
N HIS A 99 -22.09 3.15 11.07
CA HIS A 99 -22.99 4.30 10.87
C HIS A 99 -22.55 5.26 9.75
N GLY A 100 -21.81 4.78 8.75
CA GLY A 100 -21.47 5.56 7.55
C GLY A 100 -20.41 6.65 7.74
N GLN A 101 -19.97 6.90 8.97
CA GLN A 101 -18.80 7.73 9.25
C GLN A 101 -17.52 6.92 9.03
N GLY A 102 -16.66 7.44 8.15
CA GLY A 102 -15.30 6.95 7.98
C GLY A 102 -14.42 7.33 9.16
N TYR A 103 -13.54 6.43 9.57
CA TYR A 103 -12.52 6.72 10.56
C TYR A 103 -11.14 6.30 10.05
N ILE A 104 -10.12 6.91 10.65
CA ILE A 104 -8.73 6.61 10.33
C ILE A 104 -8.32 5.37 11.10
N ARG A 105 -7.90 4.34 10.37
CA ARG A 105 -7.12 3.25 10.95
C ARG A 105 -5.64 3.55 10.71
N VAL A 106 -4.87 3.55 11.80
CA VAL A 106 -3.42 3.67 11.77
C VAL A 106 -2.83 2.42 12.39
N SER A 107 -1.89 1.80 11.68
CA SER A 107 -1.10 0.69 12.20
C SER A 107 0.37 1.06 12.13
N LEU A 108 1.12 0.82 13.20
CA LEU A 108 2.57 0.94 13.21
C LEU A 108 3.17 -0.40 12.80
N ARG A 109 4.30 -0.38 12.09
CA ARG A 109 5.12 -1.57 11.89
C ARG A 109 5.72 -1.96 13.25
N ASP A 110 5.96 -3.24 13.47
CA ASP A 110 6.45 -3.77 14.75
C ASP A 110 7.69 -3.02 15.25
N VAL A 111 7.65 -2.68 16.53
CA VAL A 111 8.74 -2.04 17.26
C VAL A 111 9.10 -2.96 18.42
N GLU A 112 10.33 -3.47 18.42
CA GLU A 112 10.79 -4.46 19.42
C GLU A 112 10.79 -3.87 20.84
N ASN A 113 11.14 -2.59 20.96
CA ASN A 113 11.22 -1.89 22.23
C ASN A 113 9.84 -1.45 22.74
N LYS A 114 9.32 -2.14 23.77
CA LYS A 114 8.00 -1.85 24.37
C LYS A 114 7.86 -0.42 24.90
N MET A 115 8.93 0.22 25.36
CA MET A 115 8.88 1.60 25.84
C MET A 115 8.69 2.57 24.67
N VAL A 116 9.41 2.36 23.57
CA VAL A 116 9.19 3.13 22.33
C VAL A 116 7.81 2.88 21.77
N GLN A 117 7.37 1.62 21.72
CA GLN A 117 6.02 1.28 21.28
C GLN A 117 4.97 2.10 22.04
N LYS A 118 5.06 2.13 23.37
CA LYS A 118 4.14 2.92 24.19
C LYS A 118 4.19 4.42 23.88
N ILE A 119 5.38 4.99 23.70
CA ILE A 119 5.52 6.41 23.31
C ILE A 119 4.89 6.67 21.94
N LEU A 120 5.08 5.77 20.99
CA LEU A 120 4.49 5.89 19.65
C LEU A 120 2.96 5.80 19.72
N GLU A 121 2.42 4.89 20.53
CA GLU A 121 0.98 4.75 20.75
C GLU A 121 0.38 5.97 21.45
N ASP A 122 1.06 6.53 22.46
CA ASP A 122 0.58 7.65 23.27
C ASP A 122 0.73 9.01 22.57
N TYR A 123 1.77 9.20 21.74
CA TYR A 123 2.11 10.51 21.14
C TYR A 123 2.07 10.53 19.62
N TYR A 124 2.74 9.58 18.96
CA TYR A 124 2.93 9.60 17.50
C TYR A 124 1.64 9.26 16.75
N LEU A 125 0.96 8.19 17.16
CA LEU A 125 -0.26 7.69 16.52
C LEU A 125 -1.42 8.70 16.57
N PRO A 126 -1.70 9.38 17.71
CA PRO A 126 -2.70 10.45 17.74
C PRO A 126 -2.38 11.62 16.80
N ARG A 127 -1.11 11.99 16.67
CA ARG A 127 -0.66 13.06 15.77
C ARG A 127 -0.81 12.66 14.31
N LEU A 128 -0.39 11.46 13.93
CA LEU A 128 -0.66 10.90 12.60
C LEU A 128 -2.15 10.94 12.28
N LYS A 129 -3.00 10.48 13.20
CA LYS A 129 -4.46 10.57 13.02
C LYS A 129 -4.89 12.00 12.78
N SER A 130 -4.41 12.96 13.57
CA SER A 130 -4.77 14.37 13.40
C SER A 130 -4.35 14.93 12.03
N ILE A 131 -3.18 14.55 11.53
CA ILE A 131 -2.64 15.02 10.23
C ILE A 131 -3.48 14.48 9.06
N TYR A 132 -3.84 13.20 9.08
CA TYR A 132 -4.62 12.59 8.00
C TYR A 132 -6.13 12.83 8.12
N LYS A 133 -6.64 13.19 9.30
CA LYS A 133 -8.09 13.37 9.54
C LYS A 133 -8.77 14.34 8.55
N PRO A 134 -8.19 15.49 8.19
CA PRO A 134 -8.81 16.41 7.23
C PRO A 134 -8.97 15.83 5.83
N VAL A 135 -8.19 14.81 5.46
CA VAL A 135 -8.18 14.22 4.11
C VAL A 135 -8.70 12.78 4.06
N ILE A 136 -9.01 12.16 5.21
CA ILE A 136 -9.34 10.73 5.25
C ILE A 136 -10.58 10.35 4.43
N MET A 137 -11.56 11.24 4.28
CA MET A 137 -12.74 10.94 3.47
C MET A 137 -12.40 10.74 1.99
N GLU A 138 -11.32 11.35 1.50
CA GLU A 138 -10.83 11.16 0.14
C GLU A 138 -10.26 9.75 -0.07
N PHE A 139 -9.90 9.06 1.01
CA PHE A 139 -9.32 7.72 0.96
C PHE A 139 -10.38 6.63 0.86
N ARG A 140 -11.66 6.97 0.70
CA ARG A 140 -12.70 5.99 0.36
C ARG A 140 -12.41 5.37 -1.02
N GLY A 141 -12.63 4.06 -1.16
CA GLY A 141 -12.52 3.37 -2.44
C GLY A 141 -13.73 3.62 -3.35
N PHE A 142 -13.83 2.83 -4.41
CA PHE A 142 -14.90 2.90 -5.41
C PHE A 142 -16.19 2.23 -4.94
N SER A 143 -16.07 1.29 -4.02
CA SER A 143 -17.11 0.41 -3.50
C SER A 143 -17.28 0.59 -1.99
N ASP A 144 -17.98 -0.36 -1.36
CA ASP A 144 -18.28 -0.23 0.06
C ASP A 144 -17.20 -0.72 1.00
N ARG A 145 -16.33 -1.62 0.55
CA ARG A 145 -15.32 -2.28 1.38
C ARG A 145 -13.89 -1.91 1.02
N ASP A 146 -13.70 -1.34 -0.16
CA ASP A 146 -12.41 -0.91 -0.66
C ASP A 146 -12.04 0.47 -0.12
N PHE A 147 -10.75 0.77 -0.24
CA PHE A 147 -10.18 1.99 0.29
C PHE A 147 -8.86 2.30 -0.41
N PHE A 148 -8.41 3.53 -0.24
CA PHE A 148 -7.03 3.92 -0.42
C PHE A 148 -6.35 4.07 0.94
N GLY A 149 -5.05 3.89 0.95
CA GLY A 149 -4.21 4.06 2.12
C GLY A 149 -2.89 4.73 1.79
N VAL A 150 -2.19 5.19 2.80
CA VAL A 150 -0.80 5.61 2.74
C VAL A 150 0.02 4.66 3.61
N GLU A 151 1.11 4.17 3.07
CA GLU A 151 2.14 3.44 3.80
C GLU A 151 3.42 4.27 3.75
N ALA A 152 4.06 4.48 4.89
CA ALA A 152 5.33 5.20 4.96
C ALA A 152 6.33 4.40 5.79
N GLY A 153 7.55 4.30 5.27
CA GLY A 153 8.70 3.71 5.96
C GLY A 153 9.95 4.54 5.72
N ARG A 154 11.09 4.00 6.16
CA ARG A 154 12.37 4.72 6.11
C ARG A 154 12.83 5.03 4.69
N GLU A 155 12.61 4.09 3.78
CA GLU A 155 13.14 4.17 2.43
C GLU A 155 12.10 4.62 1.41
N HIS A 156 10.81 4.39 1.71
CA HIS A 156 9.73 4.53 0.72
C HIS A 156 8.44 5.00 1.39
N GLY A 157 7.64 5.74 0.62
CA GLY A 157 6.23 5.98 0.88
C GLY A 157 5.39 5.59 -0.31
N TYR A 158 4.18 5.09 -0.05
CA TYR A 158 3.23 4.70 -1.07
C TYR A 158 1.83 5.18 -0.73
N ILE A 159 1.11 5.68 -1.72
CA ILE A 159 -0.36 5.60 -1.71
C ILE A 159 -0.71 4.26 -2.32
N TYR A 160 -1.64 3.52 -1.74
CA TYR A 160 -2.05 2.23 -2.27
C TYR A 160 -3.57 2.11 -2.32
N TYR A 161 -4.06 1.35 -3.29
CA TYR A 161 -5.42 0.86 -3.31
C TYR A 161 -5.53 -0.46 -2.54
N SER A 162 -6.68 -0.71 -1.91
CA SER A 162 -6.93 -1.89 -1.10
C SER A 162 -6.55 -3.18 -1.84
N PRO A 163 -6.03 -4.19 -1.14
CA PRO A 163 -5.64 -5.44 -1.78
C PRO A 163 -6.80 -6.07 -2.53
N VAL A 164 -6.55 -6.50 -3.77
CA VAL A 164 -7.55 -7.14 -4.64
C VAL A 164 -7.23 -8.61 -4.77
N ARG A 165 -8.26 -9.45 -4.62
CA ARG A 165 -8.16 -10.91 -4.76
C ARG A 165 -9.07 -11.42 -5.87
N PRO A 166 -8.76 -12.57 -6.49
CA PRO A 166 -9.53 -13.14 -7.59
C PRO A 166 -11.04 -13.26 -7.35
N LYS A 167 -11.50 -13.38 -6.10
CA LYS A 167 -12.92 -13.49 -5.75
C LYS A 167 -13.52 -12.25 -5.07
N SER A 168 -12.79 -11.14 -5.04
CA SER A 168 -13.24 -9.92 -4.38
C SER A 168 -14.08 -9.03 -5.31
N GLY A 169 -14.90 -8.14 -4.75
CA GLY A 169 -15.79 -7.27 -5.53
C GLY A 169 -15.04 -6.19 -6.33
N GLU A 170 -13.81 -5.91 -5.92
CA GLU A 170 -12.92 -4.91 -6.50
C GLU A 170 -12.38 -5.31 -7.90
N ASN A 171 -12.64 -6.54 -8.34
CA ASN A 171 -12.24 -7.06 -9.66
C ASN A 171 -12.83 -6.27 -10.84
N GLU A 172 -14.01 -5.67 -10.67
CA GLU A 172 -14.69 -4.90 -11.72
C GLU A 172 -14.15 -3.47 -11.85
N VAL A 173 -13.36 -3.01 -10.88
CA VAL A 173 -12.80 -1.66 -10.88
C VAL A 173 -11.79 -1.53 -12.03
N ARG A 174 -11.91 -0.45 -12.81
CA ARG A 174 -11.01 -0.17 -13.93
C ARG A 174 -9.65 0.27 -13.41
N ILE A 175 -8.58 -0.27 -13.99
CA ILE A 175 -7.24 0.02 -13.49
C ILE A 175 -6.88 1.50 -13.67
N LEU A 176 -7.28 2.10 -14.79
CA LEU A 176 -7.02 3.52 -15.05
C LEU A 176 -7.72 4.43 -14.03
N ASP A 177 -8.89 4.04 -13.52
CA ASP A 177 -9.61 4.81 -12.49
C ASP A 177 -8.86 4.74 -11.16
N VAL A 178 -8.30 3.56 -10.80
CA VAL A 178 -7.42 3.41 -9.64
C VAL A 178 -6.20 4.30 -9.76
N ILE A 179 -5.49 4.23 -10.91
CA ILE A 179 -4.28 5.04 -11.15
C ILE A 179 -4.59 6.54 -11.08
N ALA A 180 -5.67 6.98 -11.75
CA ALA A 180 -6.09 8.38 -11.69
C ALA A 180 -6.38 8.83 -10.25
N ARG A 181 -7.04 7.98 -9.45
CA ARG A 181 -7.32 8.27 -8.04
C ARG A 181 -6.06 8.32 -7.19
N LEU A 182 -5.06 7.47 -7.45
CA LEU A 182 -3.76 7.51 -6.77
C LEU A 182 -3.07 8.87 -6.97
N TYR A 183 -2.97 9.35 -8.21
CA TYR A 183 -2.38 10.67 -8.49
C TYR A 183 -3.19 11.83 -7.91
N HIS A 184 -4.52 11.72 -7.93
CA HIS A 184 -5.37 12.73 -7.30
C HIS A 184 -5.13 12.82 -5.79
N LEU A 185 -5.02 11.68 -5.10
CA LEU A 185 -4.70 11.63 -3.68
C LEU A 185 -3.30 12.20 -3.39
N GLU A 186 -2.32 11.91 -4.24
CA GLU A 186 -0.99 12.52 -4.13
C GLU A 186 -1.08 14.06 -4.18
N SER A 187 -1.87 14.60 -5.11
CA SER A 187 -2.10 16.04 -5.22
C SER A 187 -2.78 16.60 -3.97
N ILE A 188 -3.79 15.92 -3.43
CA ILE A 188 -4.46 16.33 -2.18
C ILE A 188 -3.47 16.39 -1.02
N LEU A 189 -2.64 15.35 -0.85
CA LEU A 189 -1.66 15.30 0.23
C LEU A 189 -0.68 16.47 0.13
N LYS A 190 -0.16 16.76 -1.07
CA LYS A 190 0.74 17.91 -1.32
C LYS A 190 0.05 19.24 -1.03
N ASN A 191 -1.18 19.43 -1.51
CA ASN A 191 -1.91 20.70 -1.37
C ASN A 191 -2.41 21.00 0.05
N ARG A 192 -2.58 19.96 0.88
CA ARG A 192 -3.07 20.07 2.26
C ARG A 192 -1.95 20.11 3.29
N ASP A 193 -0.70 20.31 2.84
CA ASP A 193 0.47 20.45 3.70
C ASP A 193 0.74 19.21 4.59
N VAL A 194 0.21 18.04 4.19
CA VAL A 194 0.40 16.78 4.92
C VAL A 194 1.89 16.41 5.01
N PRO A 195 2.69 16.47 3.92
CA PRO A 195 4.13 16.19 4.00
C PRO A 195 4.88 17.06 5.01
N HIS A 196 4.54 18.35 5.09
CA HIS A 196 5.19 19.27 6.02
C HIS A 196 4.85 18.92 7.47
N GLN A 197 3.57 18.72 7.78
CA GLN A 197 3.14 18.31 9.12
C GLN A 197 3.75 16.98 9.56
N LEU A 198 3.92 16.03 8.63
CA LEU A 198 4.61 14.77 8.89
C LEU A 198 6.10 15.00 9.16
N ALA A 199 6.76 15.87 8.40
CA ALA A 199 8.16 16.21 8.63
C ALA A 199 8.39 16.88 10.00
N GLU A 200 7.48 17.76 10.42
CA GLU A 200 7.51 18.35 11.76
C GLU A 200 7.36 17.27 12.86
N LEU A 201 6.44 16.33 12.67
CA LEU A 201 6.27 15.21 13.59
C LEU A 201 7.53 14.33 13.65
N GLU A 202 8.14 14.02 12.51
CA GLU A 202 9.40 13.26 12.46
C GLU A 202 10.55 13.99 13.16
N LEU A 203 10.64 15.32 13.01
CA LEU A 203 11.63 16.12 13.72
C LEU A 203 11.43 16.07 15.23
N GLN A 204 10.19 16.16 15.71
CA GLN A 204 9.87 16.01 17.14
C GLN A 204 10.28 14.62 17.66
N MET A 205 10.04 13.57 16.87
CA MET A 205 10.45 12.20 17.22
C MET A 205 11.97 12.01 17.22
N SER A 206 12.71 12.78 16.43
CA SER A 206 14.18 12.72 16.39
C SER A 206 14.85 13.15 17.70
N LEU A 207 14.11 13.85 18.57
CA LEU A 207 14.57 14.26 19.89
C LEU A 207 14.55 13.10 20.91
N LEU A 208 13.91 11.98 20.59
CA LEU A 208 14.00 10.78 21.42
C LEU A 208 15.42 10.20 21.36
N PRO A 209 16.02 9.84 22.50
CA PRO A 209 17.38 9.30 22.55
C PRO A 209 17.57 8.12 21.60
N SER A 210 18.68 8.13 20.83
CA SER A 210 19.01 7.08 19.85
C SER A 210 19.00 5.66 20.45
N VAL A 211 19.33 5.55 21.74
CA VAL A 211 19.36 4.28 22.49
C VAL A 211 17.98 3.64 22.62
N MET A 212 16.90 4.43 22.53
CA MET A 212 15.55 3.90 22.61
C MET A 212 15.13 3.21 21.30
N TRP A 213 15.73 3.59 20.18
CA TRP A 213 15.42 3.03 18.85
C TRP A 213 16.17 1.72 18.54
N MET A 214 17.04 1.27 19.46
CA MET A 214 17.75 -0.02 19.43
C MET A 214 17.00 -1.08 20.22
#